data_AF-A0A7X8AM45-F1
#
_entry.id   AF-A0A7X8AM45-F1
#
_cell.length_a   1.000
_cell.length_b   1.000
_cell.length_c   1.000
_cell.angle_alpha   90.00
_cell.angle_beta   90.00
_cell.angle_gamma   90.00
#
_symmetry.space_group_name_H-M   'P 1'
#
loop_
_entity.id
_entity.type
_entity.pdbx_description
1 polymer ?
#
loop_
_entity_poly.entity_id
_entity_poly.type
_entity_poly.pdbx_seq_one_letter_code
_entity_poly.pdbx_strand_id
1 'polypeptide(L)'
;MTDVFPEMIRCLPRADIPMPGVRAYLSQGEDIQILFMEFAADAEVPEHAHAAQWGVVVAGRIDLVIGGVPRTFGPGDSYTIPAGVPHSARIHAGYADVTCFAQRDRYRARPPVQSD
;
A
#
# COMPACT_ATOMS: atom_id res chain seq x y z
N MET A 1 14.56 2.62 14.06
CA MET A 1 13.11 2.80 13.89
C MET A 1 12.47 1.50 14.35
N THR A 2 11.50 1.57 15.26
CA THR A 2 10.69 0.40 15.62
C THR A 2 9.94 -0.05 14.38
N ASP A 3 9.92 -1.35 14.08
CA ASP A 3 9.11 -1.90 12.99
C ASP A 3 7.63 -1.52 13.23
N VAL A 4 6.94 -0.99 12.22
CA VAL A 4 5.54 -0.53 12.37
C VAL A 4 4.61 -1.73 12.58
N PHE A 5 4.91 -2.84 11.89
CA PHE A 5 4.09 -4.04 11.94
C PHE A 5 4.70 -5.14 12.83
N PRO A 6 3.86 -5.88 13.58
CA PRO A 6 4.32 -6.98 14.42
C PRO A 6 4.86 -8.15 13.58
N GLU A 7 5.59 -9.06 14.22
CA GLU A 7 6.25 -10.19 13.56
C GLU A 7 5.30 -11.04 12.69
N MET A 8 4.08 -11.29 13.17
CA MET A 8 3.08 -12.07 12.42
C MET A 8 2.76 -11.50 11.03
N ILE A 9 2.84 -10.17 10.86
CA ILE A 9 2.69 -9.50 9.56
C ILE A 9 4.00 -9.56 8.78
N ARG A 10 5.13 -9.36 9.46
CA ARG A 10 6.46 -9.38 8.82
C ARG A 10 6.86 -10.75 8.27
N CYS A 11 6.25 -11.82 8.78
CA CYS A 11 6.41 -13.20 8.27
C CYS A 11 5.57 -13.50 7.01
N LEU A 12 4.68 -12.61 6.58
CA LEU A 12 3.96 -12.79 5.32
C LEU A 12 4.91 -12.63 4.11
N PRO A 13 4.57 -13.23 2.95
CA PRO A 13 5.29 -12.97 1.71
C PRO A 13 5.39 -11.48 1.41
N ARG A 14 6.52 -11.02 0.88
CA ARG A 14 6.64 -9.61 0.45
C ARG A 14 6.01 -9.42 -0.91
N ALA A 15 5.31 -8.30 -1.13
CA ALA A 15 4.82 -7.94 -2.46
C ALA A 15 5.97 -7.46 -3.36
N ASP A 16 5.92 -7.84 -4.63
CA ASP A 16 6.82 -7.34 -5.67
C ASP A 16 6.32 -6.02 -6.23
N ILE A 17 6.70 -4.94 -5.56
CA ILE A 17 6.37 -3.56 -5.95
C ILE A 17 7.64 -2.93 -6.53
N PRO A 18 7.63 -2.49 -7.80
CA PRO A 18 8.79 -1.90 -8.47
C PRO A 18 8.97 -0.42 -8.08
N MET A 19 9.06 -0.17 -6.77
CA MET A 19 9.22 1.18 -6.20
C MET A 19 10.31 1.15 -5.13
N PRO A 20 11.35 1.99 -5.24
CA PRO A 20 12.39 2.10 -4.22
C PRO A 20 11.80 2.52 -2.87
N GLY A 21 12.40 2.05 -1.77
CA GLY A 21 12.01 2.49 -0.42
C GLY A 21 10.68 1.94 0.10
N VAL A 22 9.96 1.11 -0.67
CA VAL A 22 8.74 0.43 -0.19
C VAL A 22 9.05 -0.95 0.37
N ARG A 23 8.44 -1.26 1.51
CA ARG A 23 8.34 -2.61 2.05
C ARG A 23 6.86 -2.92 2.21
N ALA A 24 6.39 -3.97 1.53
CA ALA A 24 4.99 -4.37 1.59
C ALA A 24 4.88 -5.86 1.88
N TYR A 25 4.07 -6.22 2.86
CA TYR A 25 3.76 -7.59 3.24
C TYR A 25 2.37 -7.96 2.71
N LEU A 26 2.24 -9.08 2.02
CA LEU A 26 1.07 -9.48 1.25
C LEU A 26 0.35 -10.64 1.93
N SER A 27 -0.93 -10.43 2.26
CA SER A 27 -1.88 -11.48 2.58
C SER A 27 -2.80 -11.71 1.38
N GLN A 28 -2.80 -12.93 0.84
CA GLN A 28 -3.59 -13.31 -0.33
C GLN A 28 -4.92 -13.92 0.11
N GLY A 29 -6.04 -13.32 -0.31
CA GLY A 29 -7.37 -13.93 -0.28
C GLY A 29 -7.78 -14.50 -1.64
N GLU A 30 -9.01 -15.01 -1.73
CA GLU A 30 -9.57 -15.54 -2.98
C GLU A 30 -9.77 -14.43 -4.03
N ASP A 31 -10.43 -13.33 -3.61
CA ASP A 31 -10.76 -12.20 -4.49
C ASP A 31 -10.02 -10.90 -4.14
N ILE A 32 -9.44 -10.84 -2.95
CA ILE A 32 -8.82 -9.62 -2.41
C ILE A 32 -7.34 -9.84 -2.06
N GLN A 33 -6.58 -8.77 -2.08
CA GLN A 33 -5.24 -8.70 -1.50
C GLN A 33 -5.21 -7.67 -0.39
N ILE A 34 -4.64 -8.03 0.76
CA ILE A 34 -4.34 -7.09 1.84
C ILE A 34 -2.83 -6.88 1.88
N LEU A 35 -2.41 -5.63 1.78
CA LEU A 35 -1.01 -5.24 1.91
C LEU A 35 -0.82 -4.41 3.18
N PHE A 36 0.29 -4.68 3.86
CA PHE A 36 0.81 -3.87 4.96
C PHE A 36 2.06 -3.17 4.45
N MET A 37 1.99 -1.87 4.19
CA MET A 37 3.03 -1.14 3.46
C MET A 37 3.75 -0.15 4.37
N GLU A 38 5.06 -0.02 4.18
CA GLU A 38 5.94 0.93 4.84
C GLU A 38 6.77 1.65 3.77
N PHE A 39 6.87 2.97 3.87
CA PHE A 39 7.60 3.83 2.94
C PHE A 39 8.71 4.56 3.68
N ALA A 40 9.96 4.20 3.37
CA ALA A 40 11.14 4.81 4.00
C ALA A 40 11.57 6.12 3.33
N ALA A 41 11.02 6.44 2.16
CA ALA A 41 11.32 7.64 1.39
C ALA A 41 10.03 8.20 0.78
N ASP A 42 10.09 9.47 0.38
CA ASP A 42 9.02 10.07 -0.41
C ASP A 42 8.84 9.29 -1.71
N ALA A 43 7.60 9.09 -2.11
CA ALA A 43 7.25 8.44 -3.37
C ALA A 43 6.10 9.19 -4.05
N GLU A 44 6.22 9.34 -5.37
CA GLU A 44 5.17 9.87 -6.23
C GLU A 44 4.60 8.70 -7.04
N VAL A 45 3.30 8.46 -6.92
CA VAL A 45 2.57 7.45 -7.68
C VAL A 45 1.77 8.18 -8.77
N PRO A 46 2.12 8.00 -10.05
CA PRO A 46 1.39 8.62 -11.16
C PRO A 46 -0.10 8.26 -11.15
N GLU A 47 -0.89 9.08 -11.83
CA GLU A 47 -2.31 8.81 -12.00
C GLU A 47 -2.53 7.46 -12.71
N HIS A 48 -3.38 6.63 -12.12
CA HIS A 48 -3.76 5.32 -12.66
C HIS A 48 -5.14 4.91 -12.15
N ALA A 49 -5.63 3.77 -12.61
CA ALA A 49 -6.90 3.20 -12.17
C ALA A 49 -6.81 1.67 -12.12
N HIS A 50 -7.58 1.08 -11.21
CA HIS A 50 -7.71 -0.37 -11.03
C HIS A 50 -9.03 -0.69 -10.30
N ALA A 51 -9.19 -1.92 -9.81
CA ALA A 51 -10.36 -2.28 -9.00
C ALA A 51 -10.41 -1.46 -7.69
N ALA A 52 -11.49 -1.63 -6.93
CA ALA A 52 -11.69 -0.86 -5.71
C ALA A 52 -10.56 -1.08 -4.70
N GLN A 53 -10.19 -0.01 -4.00
CA GLN A 53 -9.19 -0.03 -2.93
C GLN A 53 -9.76 0.65 -1.69
N TRP A 54 -9.47 0.10 -0.52
CA TRP A 54 -9.72 0.72 0.77
C TRP A 54 -8.45 0.69 1.61
N GLY A 55 -8.08 1.82 2.21
CA GLY A 55 -6.87 1.93 3.02
C GLY A 55 -7.12 2.59 4.37
N VAL A 56 -6.31 2.20 5.36
CA VAL A 56 -6.24 2.83 6.69
C VAL A 56 -4.81 3.24 6.97
N VAL A 57 -4.61 4.51 7.30
CA VAL A 57 -3.29 5.04 7.62
C VAL A 57 -2.89 4.62 9.04
N VAL A 58 -1.76 3.94 9.16
CA VAL A 58 -1.18 3.52 10.45
C VAL A 58 -0.20 4.57 10.96
N ALA A 59 0.63 5.12 10.07
CA ALA A 59 1.62 6.14 10.42
C ALA A 59 1.89 7.08 9.24
N GLY A 60 2.43 8.27 9.52
CA GLY A 60 2.84 9.24 8.51
C GLY A 60 1.68 9.94 7.81
N ARG A 61 1.90 10.36 6.56
CA ARG A 61 0.94 11.14 5.77
C ARG A 61 0.95 10.70 4.31
N ILE A 62 -0.22 10.73 3.68
CA ILE A 62 -0.39 10.57 2.23
C ILE A 62 -1.31 11.67 1.69
N ASP A 63 -0.96 12.22 0.53
CA ASP A 63 -1.83 13.10 -0.24
C ASP A 63 -2.33 12.31 -1.46
N LEU A 64 -3.63 12.16 -1.60
CA LEU A 64 -4.28 11.49 -2.73
C LEU A 64 -5.03 12.49 -3.58
N VAL A 65 -5.02 12.32 -4.90
CA VAL A 65 -6.01 12.91 -5.79
C VAL A 65 -6.91 11.77 -6.25
N ILE A 66 -8.20 11.82 -5.94
CA ILE A 66 -9.17 10.76 -6.30
C ILE A 66 -10.26 11.39 -7.15
N GLY A 67 -10.37 10.99 -8.41
CA GLY A 67 -11.33 11.58 -9.35
C GLY A 67 -11.15 13.09 -9.51
N GLY A 68 -9.89 13.57 -9.49
CA GLY A 68 -9.55 14.99 -9.56
C GLY A 68 -9.70 15.76 -8.24
N VAL A 69 -10.13 15.13 -7.15
CA VAL A 69 -10.31 15.80 -5.85
C VAL A 69 -9.12 15.51 -4.92
N PRO A 70 -8.34 16.54 -4.53
CA PRO A 70 -7.21 16.35 -3.61
C PRO A 70 -7.68 16.15 -2.18
N ARG A 71 -7.06 15.21 -1.47
CA ARG A 71 -7.32 14.86 -0.07
C ARG A 71 -6.02 14.46 0.62
N THR A 72 -5.88 14.84 1.88
CA THR A 72 -4.75 14.43 2.74
C THR A 72 -5.27 13.51 3.83
N PHE A 73 -4.54 12.44 4.11
CA PHE A 73 -4.85 11.47 5.15
C PHE A 73 -3.66 11.28 6.08
N GLY A 74 -3.94 11.15 7.38
CA GLY A 74 -2.98 10.89 8.45
C GLY A 74 -3.41 9.72 9.34
N PRO A 75 -2.67 9.42 10.42
CA PRO A 75 -2.88 8.22 11.22
C PRO A 75 -4.31 8.12 11.78
N GLY A 76 -4.94 6.96 11.60
CA GLY A 76 -6.32 6.69 12.00
C GLY A 76 -7.37 7.02 10.92
N ASP A 77 -7.01 7.79 9.89
CA ASP A 77 -7.91 8.03 8.76
C ASP A 77 -8.06 6.78 7.89
N SER A 78 -9.23 6.64 7.27
CA SER A 78 -9.46 5.68 6.20
C SER A 78 -9.92 6.37 4.93
N TYR A 79 -9.62 5.76 3.78
CA TYR A 79 -10.01 6.25 2.48
C TYR A 79 -10.50 5.10 1.59
N THR A 80 -11.39 5.43 0.64
CA THR A 80 -11.89 4.49 -0.36
C THR A 80 -11.66 5.08 -1.74
N ILE A 81 -11.09 4.28 -2.64
CA ILE A 81 -10.95 4.58 -4.05
C ILE A 81 -11.89 3.64 -4.79
N PRO A 82 -12.98 4.14 -5.40
CA PRO A 82 -13.91 3.30 -6.15
C PRO A 82 -13.22 2.68 -7.39
N ALA A 83 -13.72 1.52 -7.81
CA ALA A 83 -13.19 0.83 -8.99
C ALA A 83 -13.23 1.74 -10.23
N GLY A 84 -12.13 1.77 -10.98
CA GLY A 84 -11.99 2.53 -12.22
C GLY A 84 -11.83 4.04 -12.04
N VAL A 85 -11.87 4.59 -10.83
CA VAL A 85 -11.66 6.02 -10.59
C VAL A 85 -10.16 6.34 -10.69
N PRO A 86 -9.75 7.26 -11.59
CA PRO A 86 -8.37 7.71 -11.68
C PRO A 86 -7.90 8.32 -10.37
N HIS A 87 -6.70 7.95 -9.94
CA HIS A 87 -6.10 8.48 -8.74
C HIS A 87 -4.57 8.50 -8.80
N SER A 88 -3.98 9.47 -8.12
CA SER A 88 -2.54 9.59 -7.91
C SER A 88 -2.24 9.78 -6.42
N ALA A 89 -0.98 9.56 -6.04
CA ALA A 89 -0.58 9.70 -4.65
C ALA A 89 0.79 10.38 -4.53
N ARG A 90 0.91 11.26 -3.54
CA ARG A 90 2.19 11.63 -2.95
C ARG A 90 2.28 11.01 -1.57
N ILE A 91 3.23 10.11 -1.40
CA ILE A 91 3.47 9.38 -0.16
C ILE A 91 4.71 9.99 0.48
N HIS A 92 4.59 10.38 1.76
CA HIS A 92 5.70 11.03 2.48
C HIS A 92 6.49 10.01 3.29
N ALA A 93 7.79 10.20 3.41
CA ALA A 93 8.68 9.31 4.17
C ALA A 93 8.16 9.07 5.59
N GLY A 94 8.21 7.81 6.03
CA GLY A 94 7.65 7.36 7.31
C GLY A 94 6.16 7.00 7.24
N TYR A 95 5.55 6.99 6.06
CA TYR A 95 4.18 6.51 5.86
C TYR A 95 4.08 4.99 6.01
N ALA A 96 3.01 4.54 6.65
CA ALA A 96 2.60 3.15 6.67
C ALA A 96 1.08 3.01 6.65
N ASP A 97 0.58 2.02 5.93
CA ASP A 97 -0.86 1.73 5.83
C ASP A 97 -1.17 0.24 5.79
N VAL A 98 -2.43 -0.06 6.06
CA VAL A 98 -3.06 -1.33 5.69
C VAL A 98 -4.02 -1.03 4.56
N THR A 99 -3.81 -1.66 3.42
CA THR A 99 -4.63 -1.44 2.23
C THR A 99 -5.18 -2.75 1.70
N CYS A 100 -6.46 -2.74 1.33
CA CYS A 100 -7.19 -3.85 0.75
C CYS A 100 -7.54 -3.49 -0.70
N PHE A 101 -7.12 -4.35 -1.62
CA PHE A 101 -7.50 -4.26 -3.03
C PHE A 101 -8.53 -5.35 -3.32
N ALA A 102 -9.66 -4.96 -3.93
CA ALA A 102 -10.63 -5.88 -4.53
C ALA A 102 -10.13 -6.42 -5.88
N GLN A 103 -8.87 -6.87 -5.91
CA GLN A 103 -8.18 -7.38 -7.08
C GLN A 103 -7.13 -8.41 -6.65
N ARG A 104 -7.45 -9.68 -6.85
CA ARG A 104 -6.62 -10.82 -6.41
C ARG A 104 -5.20 -10.84 -6.99
N ASP A 105 -4.97 -10.20 -8.12
CA ASP A 105 -3.72 -10.26 -8.90
C ASP A 105 -3.00 -8.91 -9.00
N ARG A 106 -3.33 -7.96 -8.11
CA ARG A 106 -2.76 -6.60 -8.11
C ARG A 106 -1.24 -6.60 -7.95
N TYR A 107 -0.71 -7.42 -7.05
CA TYR A 107 0.72 -7.62 -6.83
C TYR A 107 1.06 -9.11 -6.73
N ARG A 108 2.26 -9.47 -7.21
CA ARG A 108 2.81 -10.82 -7.01
C ARG A 108 3.57 -10.87 -5.69
N ALA A 109 3.62 -12.05 -5.06
CA ALA A 109 4.60 -12.29 -4.02
C ALA A 109 6.01 -12.30 -4.64
N ARG A 110 6.97 -11.65 -4.00
CA ARG A 110 8.39 -11.81 -4.33
C ARG A 110 8.76 -13.28 -4.10
N PRO A 111 9.62 -13.86 -4.97
CA PRO A 111 10.21 -15.16 -4.69
C PRO A 111 10.94 -15.09 -3.34
N PRO A 112 10.94 -16.17 -2.54
CA PRO A 112 11.85 -16.25 -1.41
C PRO A 112 13.28 -16.03 -1.92
N VAL A 113 14.04 -15.16 -1.25
CA VAL A 113 15.47 -15.05 -1.51
C VAL A 113 16.07 -16.39 -1.12
N GLN A 114 16.59 -17.13 -2.09
CA GLN A 114 17.43 -18.29 -1.78
C GLN A 114 18.67 -17.75 -1.09
N SER A 115 18.76 -17.97 0.21
CA SER A 115 20.02 -17.87 0.94
C SER A 115 20.86 -19.08 0.54
N ASP A 116 21.99 -18.82 -0.14
CA ASP A 116 23.11 -19.77 -0.27
C ASP A 116 23.68 -20.12 1.12
#